data_AF-A0A7S1EWE0-F1
#
_entry.id   AF-A0A7S1EWE0-F1
#
_cell.length_a   1.000
_cell.length_b   1.000
_cell.length_c   1.000
_cell.angle_alpha   90.00
_cell.angle_beta   90.00
_cell.angle_gamma   90.00
#
_symmetry.space_group_name_H-M   'P 1'
#
loop_
_entity.id
_entity.type
_entity.pdbx_description
1 polymer ?
#
loop_
_entity_poly.entity_id
_entity_poly.type
_entity_poly.pdbx_seq_one_letter_code
_entity_poly.pdbx_strand_id
1 'polypeptide(L)'
;GSSSSMLPFWIPCVSYAIGSAIFPATLPTLLSSVVPRARRGLFFGVDSMLNNFCRVVAPICLGLLYTKQPSLCFGASGATLLLVMLLIPFLRGRGSNRND
;
A
#
# COMPACT_ATOMS: atom_id res chain seq x y z
N GLY A 1 16.32 -32.54 8.60
CA GLY A 1 15.91 -31.31 9.29
C GLY A 1 15.70 -30.21 8.27
N SER A 2 14.48 -30.10 7.72
CA SER A 2 14.19 -29.22 6.56
C SER A 2 13.03 -28.24 6.79
N SER A 3 12.54 -28.10 8.02
CA SER A 3 11.39 -27.22 8.33
C SER A 3 11.82 -25.79 8.69
N SER A 4 13.06 -25.58 9.14
CA SER A 4 13.54 -24.29 9.66
C SER A 4 13.84 -23.25 8.57
N SER A 5 14.00 -23.66 7.30
CA SER A 5 14.31 -22.76 6.18
C SER A 5 13.07 -22.18 5.48
N MET A 6 11.86 -22.69 5.75
CA MET A 6 10.61 -22.18 5.15
C MET A 6 9.95 -21.05 5.95
N LEU A 7 10.20 -20.98 7.27
CA LEU A 7 9.65 -19.95 8.15
C LEU A 7 9.85 -18.49 7.66
N PRO A 8 11.03 -18.06 7.17
CA PRO A 8 11.21 -16.68 6.71
C PRO A 8 10.39 -16.32 5.47
N PHE A 9 9.92 -17.31 4.70
CA PHE A 9 9.02 -17.06 3.55
C PHE A 9 7.55 -16.97 3.96
N TRP A 10 7.13 -17.75 4.96
CA TRP A 10 5.73 -17.76 5.40
C TRP A 10 5.32 -16.47 6.13
N ILE A 11 6.23 -15.89 6.91
CA ILE A 11 5.98 -14.64 7.65
C ILE A 11 5.49 -13.51 6.73
N PRO A 12 6.22 -13.09 5.69
CA PRO A 12 5.76 -12.00 4.81
C PRO A 12 4.49 -12.36 4.04
N CYS A 13 4.32 -13.63 3.65
CA CYS A 13 3.12 -14.09 2.95
C CYS A 13 1.87 -13.96 3.82
N VAL A 14 1.93 -14.38 5.08
CA VAL A 14 0.82 -14.27 6.03
C VAL A 14 0.53 -12.80 6.34
N SER A 15 1.56 -11.99 6.58
CA SER A 15 1.39 -10.55 6.80
C SER A 15 0.74 -9.85 5.60
N TYR A 16 1.14 -10.22 4.38
CA TYR A 16 0.53 -9.69 3.16
C TYR A 16 -0.92 -10.15 2.98
N ALA A 17 -1.22 -11.43 3.24
CA ALA A 17 -2.57 -11.96 3.15
C ALA A 17 -3.53 -11.22 4.10
N ILE A 18 -3.11 -11.02 5.35
CA ILE A 18 -3.88 -10.25 6.35
C ILE A 18 -4.06 -8.81 5.88
N GLY A 19 -2.98 -8.14 5.47
CA GLY A 19 -3.04 -6.75 5.01
C GLY A 19 -3.95 -6.56 3.79
N SER A 20 -3.84 -7.44 2.80
CA SER A 20 -4.64 -7.39 1.57
C SER A 20 -6.13 -7.67 1.79
N ALA A 21 -6.50 -8.39 2.85
CA ALA A 21 -7.91 -8.57 3.23
C ALA A 21 -8.49 -7.32 3.90
N ILE A 22 -7.71 -6.65 4.77
CA ILE A 22 -8.19 -5.53 5.59
C ILE A 22 -8.25 -4.23 4.76
N PHE A 23 -7.26 -3.99 3.91
CA PHE A 23 -7.06 -2.70 3.25
C PHE A 23 -8.21 -2.29 2.30
N PRO A 24 -8.71 -3.17 1.41
CA PRO A 24 -9.76 -2.80 0.45
C PRO A 24 -11.11 -2.50 1.09
N ALA A 25 -11.40 -3.09 2.26
CA ALA A 25 -12.64 -2.82 3.01
C ALA A 25 -12.54 -1.53 3.84
N THR A 26 -11.35 -1.23 4.36
CA THR A 26 -11.13 -0.10 5.28
C THR A 26 -11.09 1.25 4.55
N LEU A 27 -10.39 1.31 3.41
CA LEU A 27 -10.26 2.53 2.60
C LEU A 27 -11.59 3.18 2.21
N PRO A 28 -12.54 2.47 1.56
CA PRO A 28 -13.81 3.07 1.16
C PRO A 28 -14.64 3.53 2.36
N THR A 29 -14.57 2.81 3.47
CA THR A 29 -15.25 3.17 4.70
C THR A 29 -14.74 4.51 5.23
N LEU A 30 -13.41 4.68 5.32
CA LEU A 30 -12.78 5.93 5.75
C LEU A 30 -13.06 7.09 4.78
N LEU A 31 -12.92 6.86 3.48
CA LEU A 31 -13.19 7.87 2.45
C LEU A 31 -14.66 8.32 2.48
N SER A 32 -15.59 7.40 2.71
CA SER A 32 -17.01 7.73 2.82
C SER A 32 -17.29 8.66 4.00
N SER A 33 -16.58 8.51 5.13
CA SER A 33 -16.75 9.36 6.31
C SER A 33 -16.25 10.80 6.12
N VAL A 34 -15.25 11.00 5.24
CA VAL A 34 -14.62 12.32 5.03
C VAL A 34 -15.20 13.06 3.81
N VAL A 35 -15.66 12.33 2.77
CA VAL A 35 -16.08 12.94 1.51
C VAL A 35 -17.61 13.18 1.48
N PRO A 36 -18.08 14.40 1.11
CA PRO A 36 -19.50 14.72 1.00
C PRO A 36 -20.19 13.90 -0.11
N ARG A 37 -21.44 13.47 0.15
CA ARG A 37 -22.20 12.49 -0.66
C ARG A 37 -22.24 12.83 -2.17
N ALA A 38 -22.34 14.10 -2.53
CA ALA A 38 -22.42 14.55 -3.92
C ALA A 38 -21.15 14.32 -4.75
N ARG A 39 -19.97 14.17 -4.13
CA ARG A 39 -18.68 13.99 -4.85
C ARG A 39 -18.03 12.63 -4.61
N ARG A 40 -18.66 11.75 -3.82
CA ARG A 40 -18.11 10.42 -3.48
C ARG A 40 -17.80 9.58 -4.72
N GLY A 41 -18.69 9.57 -5.71
CA GLY A 41 -18.48 8.80 -6.95
C GLY A 41 -17.22 9.22 -7.72
N LEU A 42 -16.90 10.51 -7.74
CA LEU A 42 -15.70 11.02 -8.42
C LEU A 42 -14.42 10.63 -7.67
N PHE A 43 -14.42 10.74 -6.33
CA PHE A 43 -13.29 10.31 -5.50
C PHE A 43 -13.04 8.79 -5.61
N PHE A 44 -14.10 7.98 -5.56
CA PHE A 44 -13.98 6.52 -5.77
C PHE A 44 -13.52 6.16 -7.18
N GLY A 45 -13.97 6.91 -8.20
CA GLY A 45 -13.53 6.73 -9.57
C GLY A 45 -12.03 7.02 -9.75
N VAL A 46 -11.54 8.12 -9.18
CA VAL A 46 -10.11 8.48 -9.23
C VAL A 46 -9.27 7.46 -8.46
N ASP A 47 -9.70 7.02 -7.27
CA ASP A 47 -9.03 5.98 -6.50
C ASP A 47 -8.93 4.67 -7.29
N SER A 48 -10.03 4.23 -7.92
CA SER A 48 -10.01 3.05 -8.79
C SER A 48 -9.13 3.22 -10.02
N MET A 49 -9.08 4.39 -10.64
CA MET A 49 -8.18 4.66 -11.77
C MET A 49 -6.72 4.56 -11.35
N LEU A 50 -6.35 5.18 -10.23
CA LEU A 50 -5.00 5.09 -9.68
C LEU A 50 -4.62 3.65 -9.35
N ASN A 51 -5.52 2.90 -8.71
CA ASN A 51 -5.27 1.50 -8.39
C ASN A 51 -5.03 0.66 -9.65
N ASN A 52 -5.85 0.82 -10.69
CA ASN A 52 -5.65 0.11 -11.95
C ASN A 52 -4.36 0.54 -12.66
N PHE A 53 -4.04 1.83 -12.66
CA PHE A 53 -2.81 2.36 -13.24
C PHE A 53 -1.58 1.79 -12.52
N CYS A 54 -1.56 1.79 -11.19
CA CYS A 54 -0.51 1.19 -10.39
C CYS A 54 -0.37 -0.32 -10.67
N ARG A 55 -1.47 -1.05 -10.87
CA ARG A 55 -1.42 -2.48 -11.22
C ARG A 55 -0.78 -2.75 -12.59
N VAL A 56 -0.81 -1.78 -13.51
CA VAL A 56 -0.14 -1.87 -14.81
C VAL A 56 1.33 -1.45 -14.70
N VAL A 57 1.61 -0.35 -14.01
CA VAL A 57 2.97 0.21 -13.93
C VAL A 57 3.87 -0.58 -12.98
N ALA A 58 3.36 -1.04 -11.84
CA ALA A 58 4.14 -1.76 -10.83
C ALA A 58 4.86 -3.01 -11.37
N PRO A 59 4.20 -3.95 -12.09
CA PRO A 59 4.89 -5.12 -12.61
C PRO A 59 5.91 -4.77 -13.71
N ILE A 60 5.71 -3.69 -14.46
CA ILE A 60 6.69 -3.22 -15.46
C ILE A 60 7.95 -2.71 -14.75
N CYS A 61 7.79 -1.83 -13.76
CA CYS A 61 8.91 -1.28 -12.99
C CYS A 61 9.64 -2.36 -12.17
N LEU A 62 8.90 -3.21 -11.44
CA LEU A 62 9.47 -4.31 -10.65
C LEU A 62 10.07 -5.40 -11.53
N GLY A 63 9.46 -5.70 -12.68
CA GLY A 63 9.97 -6.67 -13.64
C GLY A 63 11.32 -6.24 -14.21
N LEU A 64 11.44 -4.97 -14.64
CA LEU A 64 12.71 -4.40 -15.09
C LEU A 64 13.77 -4.42 -13.98
N LEU A 65 13.41 -4.09 -12.75
CA LEU A 65 14.33 -4.10 -11.61
C LEU A 65 14.78 -5.53 -11.24
N TYR A 66 13.88 -6.52 -11.40
CA TYR A 66 14.15 -7.92 -11.12
C TYR A 66 15.21 -8.50 -12.07
N THR A 67 15.24 -8.05 -13.33
CA THR A 67 16.28 -8.46 -14.30
C THR A 67 17.69 -8.03 -13.89
N LYS A 68 17.82 -7.00 -13.06
CA LYS A 68 19.12 -6.52 -12.56
C LYS A 68 19.51 -7.24 -11.28
N GLN A 69 18.68 -7.16 -10.24
CA GLN A 69 18.92 -7.83 -8.96
C GLN A 69 17.59 -8.13 -8.24
N PRO A 70 17.31 -9.41 -7.90
CA PRO A 70 16.04 -9.80 -7.27
C PRO A 70 15.89 -9.26 -5.84
N SER A 71 16.99 -9.08 -5.12
CA SER A 71 17.02 -8.55 -3.76
C SER A 71 16.58 -7.07 -3.68
N LEU A 72 16.89 -6.27 -4.70
CA LEU A 72 16.49 -4.87 -4.75
C LEU A 72 14.98 -4.68 -4.93
N CYS A 73 14.28 -5.61 -5.57
CA CYS A 73 12.82 -5.53 -5.73
C CYS A 73 12.08 -5.63 -4.39
N PHE A 74 12.52 -6.55 -3.52
CA PHE A 74 11.98 -6.68 -2.18
C PHE A 74 12.34 -5.47 -1.31
N GLY A 75 13.59 -4.98 -1.42
CA GLY A 75 14.02 -3.76 -0.73
C GLY A 75 13.23 -2.52 -1.15
N ALA A 76 13.03 -2.32 -2.45
CA ALA A 76 12.25 -1.20 -3.00
C ALA A 76 10.78 -1.24 -2.55
N SER A 77 10.17 -2.42 -2.53
CA SER A 77 8.79 -2.60 -2.06
C SER A 77 8.66 -2.36 -0.55
N GLY A 78 9.67 -2.76 0.24
CA GLY A 78 9.72 -2.43 1.67
C GLY A 78 9.92 -0.94 1.92
N ALA A 79 10.77 -0.28 1.13
CA ALA A 79 11.05 1.14 1.24
C ALA A 79 9.81 2.01 0.95
N THR A 80 9.00 1.65 -0.05
CA THR A 80 7.75 2.37 -0.34
C THR A 80 6.75 2.23 0.81
N LEU A 81 6.61 1.05 1.41
CA LEU A 81 5.76 0.85 2.58
C LEU A 81 6.24 1.65 3.80
N LEU A 82 7.56 1.65 4.06
CA LEU A 82 8.14 2.46 5.13
C LEU A 82 7.91 3.95 4.92
N LEU A 83 8.09 4.42 3.68
CA LEU A 83 7.84 5.82 3.32
C LEU A 83 6.38 6.18 3.60
N VAL A 84 5.42 5.35 3.19
CA VAL A 84 3.99 5.57 3.48
C VAL A 84 3.72 5.58 4.99
N MET A 85 4.28 4.61 5.73
CA MET A 85 4.18 4.53 7.19
C MET A 85 4.73 5.76 7.90
N LEU A 86 5.80 6.38 7.38
CA LEU A 86 6.39 7.59 7.93
C LEU A 86 5.59 8.84 7.53
N LEU A 87 5.03 8.84 6.32
CA LEU A 87 4.28 9.97 5.77
C LEU A 87 2.89 10.13 6.43
N ILE A 88 2.23 9.03 6.82
CA ILE A 88 0.94 9.06 7.53
C ILE A 88 0.97 9.86 8.85
N PRO A 89 1.88 9.59 9.81
CA PRO A 89 1.96 10.37 11.05
C PRO A 89 2.40 11.81 10.79
N PHE A 90 3.24 12.05 9.78
CA PHE A 90 3.64 13.41 9.40
C PHE A 90 2.44 14.23 8.88
N LEU A 91 1.60 13.64 8.04
CA LEU A 91 0.38 14.28 7.57
C LEU A 91 -0.67 14.44 8.68
N ARG A 92 -0.78 13.46 9.58
CA ARG A 92 -1.66 13.56 10.76
C ARG A 92 -1.22 14.70 11.70
N GLY A 93 0.08 14.84 11.95
CA GLY A 93 0.63 15.94 12.75
C GLY A 93 0.34 17.30 12.12
N ARG A 94 0.41 17.40 10.78
CA ARG A 94 0.09 18.64 10.05
C ARG A 94 -1.41 18.97 10.05
N GLY A 95 -2.28 17.96 10.13
CA GLY A 95 -3.73 18.14 10.30
C GLY A 95 -4.11 18.62 11.69
N SER A 96 -3.40 18.17 12.74
CA SER A 96 -3.61 18.64 14.12
C SER A 96 -3.25 20.11 14.28
N ASN A 97 -2.12 20.54 13.69
CA ASN A 97 -1.57 21.90 13.82
C ASN A 97 -2.32 22.98 13.00
N ARG A 98 -3.46 22.62 12.37
CA ARG A 98 -4.29 23.53 11.57
C ARG A 98 -5.65 23.83 12.23
N ASN A 99 -5.92 23.19 13.37
CA ASN A 99 -7.14 23.39 14.16
C ASN A 99 -6.88 24.17 15.46
N ASP A 100 -5.65 24.67 15.66
CA ASP A 100 -5.27 25.67 16.67
C ASP A 100 -5.18 27.05 15.99
#